data_AF-A0A2V1HQ54-F1
#
_entry.id   AF-A0A2V1HQ54-F1
#
_cell.length_a   1.000
_cell.length_b   1.000
_cell.length_c   1.000
_cell.angle_alpha   90.00
_cell.angle_beta   90.00
_cell.angle_gamma   90.00
#
_symmetry.space_group_name_H-M   'P 1'
#
loop_
_entity.id
_entity.type
_entity.pdbx_description
1 polymer ?
#
loop_
_entity_poly.entity_id
_entity_poly.type
_entity_poly.pdbx_seq_one_letter_code
_entity_poly.pdbx_strand_id
1 'polypeptide(L)'
;MLHRLETHAGPHNEALEEPVWTLTAFPSDELSTPVIWGYLRAESHDGFGQAQVLGVVSDPSRSWPAIAASNSGEADFAKWVAEHLAEVMYDTCRRALQAQAANMDFTFPLEKAAPSATLQIEKPRAAQRTAPKKSRKGRG
;
A
#
# COMPACT_ATOMS: atom_id res chain seq x y z
N MET A 1 4.04 -9.88 -2.85
CA MET A 1 5.24 -10.30 -2.08
C MET A 1 5.24 -9.59 -0.75
N LEU A 2 5.43 -10.29 0.37
CA LEU A 2 5.58 -9.66 1.68
C LEU A 2 6.88 -8.83 1.69
N HIS A 3 6.77 -7.56 2.04
CA HIS A 3 7.86 -6.59 2.02
C HIS A 3 8.41 -6.31 3.42
N ARG A 4 7.54 -6.18 4.42
CA ARG A 4 7.91 -5.92 5.81
C ARG A 4 6.94 -6.61 6.76
N LEU A 5 7.45 -7.04 7.91
CA LEU A 5 6.68 -7.62 8.99
C LEU A 5 7.32 -7.20 10.32
N GLU A 6 6.49 -6.75 11.25
CA GLU A 6 6.91 -6.32 12.58
C GLU A 6 5.82 -6.71 13.58
N THR A 7 6.22 -7.27 14.72
CA THR A 7 5.31 -7.75 15.75
C THR A 7 5.97 -7.59 17.11
N HIS A 8 5.22 -7.06 18.07
CA HIS A 8 5.67 -6.79 19.43
C HIS A 8 4.65 -7.37 20.40
N ALA A 9 5.12 -8.14 21.38
CA ALA A 9 4.28 -8.60 22.49
C ALA A 9 4.34 -7.60 23.65
N GLY A 10 3.25 -7.50 24.38
CA GLY A 10 3.13 -6.65 25.56
C GLY A 10 1.84 -5.84 25.56
N PRO A 11 1.46 -5.32 26.73
CA PRO A 11 0.20 -4.60 26.91
C PRO A 11 0.18 -3.33 26.06
N HIS A 12 -0.80 -3.25 25.15
CA HIS A 12 -1.11 -2.04 24.41
C HIS A 12 -2.38 -1.39 24.97
N ASN A 13 -2.20 -0.28 25.68
CA ASN A 13 -3.26 0.41 26.45
C ASN A 13 -4.37 1.04 25.58
N GLU A 14 -4.16 1.17 24.27
CA GLU A 14 -5.07 1.77 23.31
C GLU A 14 -5.31 0.82 22.14
N ALA A 15 -5.58 -0.46 22.41
CA ALA A 15 -5.89 -1.43 21.38
C ALA A 15 -6.94 -0.87 20.43
N LEU A 16 -6.61 -0.83 19.14
CA LEU A 16 -7.54 -0.37 18.10
C LEU A 16 -8.83 -1.19 18.15
N GLU A 17 -9.97 -0.51 18.00
CA GLU A 17 -11.26 -1.19 17.84
C GLU A 17 -11.29 -2.02 16.55
N GLU A 18 -10.58 -1.57 15.50
CA GLU A 18 -10.51 -2.26 14.20
C GLU A 18 -9.09 -2.22 13.60
N PRO A 19 -8.69 -3.27 12.85
CA PRO A 19 -7.43 -3.29 12.14
C PRO A 19 -7.40 -2.24 11.02
N VAL A 20 -6.25 -1.62 10.81
CA VAL A 20 -6.06 -0.67 9.70
C VAL A 20 -5.63 -1.45 8.47
N TRP A 21 -6.43 -1.39 7.41
CA TRP A 21 -6.09 -1.94 6.10
C TRP A 21 -6.13 -0.83 5.04
N THR A 22 -5.00 -0.58 4.39
CA THR A 22 -4.91 0.42 3.32
C THR A 22 -4.22 -0.15 2.09
N LEU A 23 -4.65 0.32 0.93
CA LEU A 23 -4.03 0.03 -0.36
C LEU A 23 -3.66 1.35 -1.03
N THR A 24 -2.41 1.45 -1.49
CA THR A 24 -1.92 2.61 -2.22
C THR A 24 -1.28 2.15 -3.52
N ALA A 25 -1.71 2.72 -4.65
CA ALA A 25 -1.09 2.54 -5.95
C ALA A 25 -0.22 3.74 -6.29
N PHE A 26 1.00 3.50 -6.76
CA PHE A 26 1.94 4.54 -7.20
C PHE A 26 2.69 4.09 -8.46
N PRO A 27 3.19 5.05 -9.27
CA PRO A 27 3.98 4.72 -10.44
C PRO A 27 5.34 4.17 -10.02
N SER A 28 5.82 3.12 -10.70
CA SER A 28 7.25 2.83 -10.74
C SER A 28 7.95 3.86 -11.64
N ASP A 29 9.01 4.50 -11.12
CA ASP A 29 9.77 5.56 -11.81
C ASP A 29 10.33 5.10 -13.18
N GLU A 30 10.61 3.81 -13.35
CA GLU A 30 11.28 3.29 -14.55
C GLU A 30 10.34 2.58 -15.53
N LEU A 31 9.26 1.96 -15.05
CA LEU A 31 8.54 0.94 -15.83
C LEU A 31 7.16 1.36 -16.32
N SER A 32 6.65 2.54 -15.94
CA SER A 32 5.23 2.89 -16.15
C SER A 32 4.25 1.85 -15.60
N THR A 33 4.75 0.97 -14.73
CA THR A 33 4.04 -0.15 -14.13
C THR A 33 3.48 0.30 -12.79
N PRO A 34 2.19 0.10 -12.52
CA PRO A 34 1.64 0.37 -11.19
C PRO A 34 2.23 -0.60 -10.18
N VAL A 35 2.70 -0.04 -9.07
CA VAL A 35 3.03 -0.79 -7.87
C VAL A 35 1.93 -0.51 -6.86
N ILE A 36 1.42 -1.56 -6.23
CA ILE A 36 0.41 -1.49 -5.18
C ILE A 36 1.08 -1.88 -3.87
N TRP A 37 0.92 -1.04 -2.87
CA TRP A 37 1.36 -1.29 -1.52
C TRP A 37 0.15 -1.48 -0.63
N GLY A 38 0.06 -2.67 -0.02
CA GLY A 38 -0.88 -2.97 1.04
C GLY A 38 -0.21 -2.85 2.40
N TYR A 39 -0.87 -2.16 3.33
CA TYR A 39 -0.45 -2.01 4.71
C TYR A 39 -1.55 -2.50 5.64
N LEU A 40 -1.20 -3.48 6.49
CA LEU A 40 -2.07 -4.00 7.53
C LEU A 40 -1.45 -3.69 8.90
N ARG A 41 -2.21 -3.06 9.78
CA ARG A 41 -1.87 -2.88 11.19
C ARG A 41 -2.96 -3.50 12.06
N ALA A 42 -2.55 -4.25 13.06
CA ALA A 42 -3.44 -4.91 14.00
C ALA A 42 -2.93 -4.71 15.42
N GLU A 43 -3.86 -4.54 16.35
CA GLU A 43 -3.56 -4.39 17.77
C GLU A 43 -4.48 -5.33 18.56
N SER A 44 -3.95 -5.87 19.64
CA SER A 44 -4.73 -6.57 20.65
C SER A 44 -4.23 -6.13 22.03
N HIS A 45 -4.92 -6.57 23.08
CA HIS A 45 -4.44 -6.34 24.44
C HIS A 45 -3.01 -6.87 24.64
N ASP A 46 -2.65 -7.94 23.95
CA ASP A 46 -1.41 -8.69 24.19
C ASP A 46 -0.27 -8.31 23.23
N GLY A 47 -0.52 -7.44 22.24
CA GLY A 47 0.52 -6.99 21.33
C GLY A 47 0.08 -6.11 20.17
N PHE A 48 1.08 -5.72 19.39
CA PHE A 48 0.96 -4.89 18.19
C PHE A 48 1.62 -5.59 17.01
N GLY A 49 1.03 -5.45 15.82
CA GLY A 49 1.61 -5.98 14.60
C GLY A 49 1.36 -5.10 13.39
N GLN A 50 2.33 -5.05 12.50
CA GLN A 50 2.17 -4.46 11.18
C GLN A 50 2.85 -5.26 10.09
N ALA A 51 2.22 -5.32 8.91
CA ALA A 51 2.73 -6.01 7.74
C ALA A 51 2.52 -5.15 6.49
N GLN A 52 3.48 -5.27 5.57
CA GLN A 52 3.45 -4.59 4.29
C GLN A 52 3.64 -5.59 3.18
N VAL A 53 2.86 -5.46 2.12
CA VAL A 53 2.92 -6.30 0.93
C VAL A 53 2.99 -5.41 -0.31
N LEU A 54 3.84 -5.80 -1.26
CA LEU A 54 3.94 -5.15 -2.56
C LEU A 54 3.38 -6.06 -3.66
N GLY A 55 2.56 -5.49 -4.53
CA GLY A 55 2.07 -6.06 -5.76
C GLY A 55 2.56 -5.24 -6.95
N VAL A 56 2.96 -5.90 -8.03
CA VAL A 56 3.39 -5.26 -9.28
C VAL A 56 2.41 -5.69 -10.36
N VAL A 57 1.78 -4.73 -11.04
CA VAL A 57 0.77 -5.02 -12.06
C VAL A 57 1.44 -5.14 -13.43
N SER A 58 1.70 -6.36 -13.88
CA SER A 58 2.38 -6.61 -15.16
C SER A 58 1.47 -6.50 -16.40
N ASP A 59 0.17 -6.25 -16.23
CA ASP A 59 -0.79 -6.10 -17.32
C ASP A 59 -0.58 -4.76 -18.05
N PRO A 60 -0.17 -4.75 -19.33
CA PRO A 60 0.06 -3.51 -20.08
C PRO A 60 -1.21 -2.66 -20.24
N SER A 61 -2.39 -3.28 -20.25
CA SER A 61 -3.68 -2.56 -20.31
C SER A 61 -3.96 -1.76 -19.04
N ARG A 62 -3.26 -2.09 -17.95
CA ARG A 62 -3.30 -1.40 -16.66
C ARG A 62 -2.01 -0.61 -16.41
N SER A 63 -1.32 -0.18 -17.46
CA SER A 63 -0.16 0.70 -17.30
C SER A 63 -0.55 2.03 -16.62
N TRP A 64 0.41 2.65 -15.95
CA TRP A 64 0.20 3.93 -15.28
C TRP A 64 -0.37 5.03 -16.20
N PRO A 65 0.12 5.19 -17.45
CA PRO A 65 -0.49 6.13 -18.40
C PRO A 65 -1.96 5.84 -18.69
N ALA A 66 -2.37 4.57 -18.76
CA ALA A 66 -3.76 4.19 -18.99
C ALA A 66 -4.65 4.54 -17.79
N ILE A 67 -4.15 4.32 -16.57
CA ILE A 67 -4.85 4.66 -15.32
C ILE A 67 -4.98 6.19 -15.18
N ALA A 68 -3.88 6.91 -15.37
CA ALA A 68 -3.81 8.36 -15.17
C ALA A 68 -4.45 9.19 -16.30
N ALA A 69 -4.89 8.56 -17.40
CA ALA A 69 -5.47 9.26 -18.53
C ALA A 69 -6.80 9.95 -18.19
N SER A 70 -7.56 9.44 -17.22
CA SER A 70 -8.86 9.98 -16.83
C SER A 70 -9.29 9.50 -15.44
N ASN A 71 -10.26 10.22 -14.84
CA ASN A 71 -10.91 9.76 -13.60
C ASN A 71 -11.61 8.40 -13.77
N SER A 72 -12.10 8.09 -14.98
CA SER A 72 -12.69 6.77 -15.27
C SER A 72 -11.61 5.69 -15.24
N GLY A 73 -10.39 5.96 -15.72
CA GLY A 73 -9.25 5.04 -15.63
C GLY A 73 -8.86 4.73 -14.18
N GLU A 74 -8.82 5.75 -13.32
CA GLU A 74 -8.59 5.59 -11.87
C GLU A 74 -9.68 4.72 -11.21
N ALA A 75 -10.96 4.97 -11.51
CA ALA A 75 -12.08 4.20 -10.97
C ALA A 75 -12.11 2.75 -11.47
N ASP A 76 -11.88 2.53 -12.77
CA ASP A 76 -11.82 1.21 -13.38
C ASP A 76 -10.64 0.40 -12.84
N PHE A 77 -9.51 1.05 -12.55
CA PHE A 77 -8.37 0.40 -11.92
C PHE A 77 -8.64 0.07 -10.45
N ALA A 78 -9.23 0.99 -9.68
CA ALA A 78 -9.60 0.73 -8.29
C ALA A 78 -10.55 -0.46 -8.16
N LYS A 79 -11.55 -0.55 -9.06
CA LYS A 79 -12.45 -1.70 -9.14
C LYS A 79 -11.68 -2.99 -9.43
N TRP A 80 -10.79 -2.97 -10.42
CA TRP A 80 -9.98 -4.14 -10.78
C TRP A 80 -9.08 -4.59 -9.61
N VAL A 81 -8.47 -3.66 -8.87
CA VAL A 81 -7.65 -3.99 -7.68
C VAL A 81 -8.51 -4.63 -6.59
N ALA A 82 -9.72 -4.10 -6.34
CA ALA A 82 -10.64 -4.68 -5.38
C ALA A 82 -11.05 -6.12 -5.75
N GLU A 83 -11.32 -6.37 -7.03
CA GLU A 83 -11.75 -7.68 -7.54
C GLU A 83 -10.64 -8.73 -7.57
N HIS A 84 -9.37 -8.31 -7.78
CA HIS A 84 -8.30 -9.26 -8.09
C HIS A 84 -7.14 -9.30 -7.09
N LEU A 85 -6.89 -8.23 -6.33
CA LEU A 85 -5.66 -8.10 -5.54
C LEU A 85 -5.89 -7.83 -4.07
N ALA A 86 -6.93 -7.07 -3.70
CA ALA A 86 -7.16 -6.65 -2.32
C ALA A 86 -7.19 -7.83 -1.34
N GLU A 87 -7.99 -8.86 -1.63
CA GLU A 87 -8.14 -10.05 -0.80
C GLU A 87 -6.82 -10.83 -0.64
N VAL A 88 -6.11 -11.06 -1.74
CA VAL A 88 -4.86 -11.84 -1.76
C VAL A 88 -3.74 -11.11 -1.00
N MET A 89 -3.66 -9.78 -1.17
CA MET A 89 -2.69 -8.95 -0.47
C MET A 89 -2.98 -8.91 1.03
N TYR A 90 -4.25 -8.76 1.41
CA TYR A 90 -4.68 -8.82 2.81
C TYR A 90 -4.36 -10.18 3.44
N ASP A 91 -4.76 -11.29 2.81
CA ASP A 91 -4.52 -12.64 3.36
C ASP A 91 -3.02 -12.93 3.53
N THR A 92 -2.18 -12.42 2.62
CA THR A 92 -0.72 -12.51 2.75
C THR A 92 -0.22 -11.82 4.03
N CYS A 93 -0.65 -10.58 4.28
CA CYS A 93 -0.29 -9.85 5.51
C CYS A 93 -0.89 -10.50 6.76
N ARG A 94 -2.16 -10.87 6.72
CA ARG A 94 -2.90 -11.50 7.82
C ARG A 94 -2.22 -12.78 8.28
N ARG A 95 -1.88 -13.68 7.35
CA ARG A 95 -1.20 -14.94 7.69
C ARG A 95 0.18 -14.70 8.30
N ALA A 96 0.93 -13.73 7.76
CA ALA A 96 2.23 -13.38 8.30
C ALA A 96 2.15 -12.85 9.74
N LEU A 97 1.19 -11.96 10.02
CA LEU A 97 0.94 -11.43 11.36
C LEU A 97 0.47 -12.51 12.33
N GLN A 98 -0.49 -13.33 11.93
CA GLN A 98 -0.98 -14.42 12.78
C GLN A 98 0.11 -15.45 13.09
N ALA A 99 0.98 -15.76 12.12
CA ALA A 99 2.11 -16.67 12.34
C ALA A 99 3.13 -16.10 13.33
N GLN A 100 3.44 -14.80 13.27
CA GLN A 100 4.36 -14.18 14.23
C GLN A 100 3.75 -14.03 15.62
N ALA A 101 2.50 -13.58 15.71
CA ALA A 101 1.79 -13.48 17.00
C ALA A 101 1.72 -14.85 17.70
N ALA A 102 1.43 -15.92 16.96
CA ALA A 102 1.38 -17.27 17.51
C ALA A 102 2.73 -17.74 18.06
N ASN A 103 3.86 -17.33 17.46
CA ASN A 103 5.20 -17.62 17.98
C ASN A 103 5.53 -16.86 19.28
N MET A 104 4.70 -15.87 19.64
CA MET A 104 4.83 -15.01 20.81
C MET A 104 3.68 -15.24 21.81
N ASP A 105 2.91 -16.33 21.64
CA ASP A 105 1.80 -16.77 22.49
C ASP A 105 0.59 -15.81 22.54
N PHE A 106 0.31 -15.10 21.45
CA PHE A 106 -0.93 -14.31 21.33
C PHE A 106 -1.52 -14.35 19.91
N THR A 107 -2.69 -13.72 19.72
CA THR A 107 -3.36 -13.64 18.41
C THR A 107 -3.96 -12.26 18.18
N PHE A 108 -4.12 -11.90 16.91
CA PHE A 108 -4.85 -10.70 16.52
C PHE A 108 -6.30 -11.05 16.13
N PRO A 109 -7.29 -10.19 16.41
CA PRO A 109 -8.67 -10.39 15.97
C PRO A 109 -8.83 -9.99 14.49
N LEU A 110 -8.16 -10.72 13.58
CA LEU A 110 -8.21 -10.45 12.14
C LEU A 110 -9.19 -11.39 11.43
N GLU A 111 -10.16 -10.81 10.75
CA GLU A 111 -11.11 -11.52 9.90
C GLU A 111 -10.43 -12.23 8.73
N LYS A 112 -11.09 -13.24 8.17
CA LYS A 112 -10.55 -13.95 6.99
C LYS A 112 -10.67 -13.11 5.71
N ALA A 113 -11.79 -12.41 5.57
CA ALA A 113 -12.06 -11.54 4.43
C ALA A 113 -11.36 -10.19 4.61
N ALA A 114 -10.85 -9.62 3.52
CA ALA A 114 -10.30 -8.28 3.55
C ALA A 114 -11.40 -7.25 3.89
N PRO A 115 -11.12 -6.29 4.78
CA PRO A 115 -11.98 -5.12 4.95
C PRO A 115 -12.13 -4.36 3.63
N SER A 116 -13.25 -3.66 3.47
CA SER A 116 -13.43 -2.74 2.35
C SER A 116 -12.38 -1.62 2.46
N ALA A 117 -11.39 -1.64 1.58
CA ALA A 117 -10.36 -0.61 1.49
C ALA A 117 -10.59 0.26 0.27
N THR A 118 -10.50 1.57 0.47
CA THR A 118 -10.39 2.53 -0.65
C THR A 118 -8.97 2.51 -1.16
N LEU A 119 -8.78 2.16 -2.43
CA LEU A 119 -7.49 2.30 -3.11
C LEU A 119 -7.15 3.79 -3.23
N GLN A 120 -6.04 4.20 -2.63
CA GLN A 120 -5.45 5.52 -2.85
C GLN A 120 -4.54 5.46 -4.07
N ILE A 121 -4.68 6.39 -5.01
CA ILE A 121 -3.83 6.46 -6.20
C ILE A 121 -2.95 7.72 -6.08
N GLU A 122 -1.65 7.53 -5.91
CA GLU A 122 -0.69 8.62 -5.82
C GLU A 122 -0.23 9.07 -7.20
N LYS A 123 -0.43 10.35 -7.52
CA LYS A 123 0.02 10.91 -8.79
C LYS A 123 1.56 11.02 -8.81
N PRO A 124 2.21 10.82 -9.98
CA PRO A 124 3.64 11.04 -10.10
C PRO A 124 4.00 12.43 -9.58
N ARG A 125 4.97 12.54 -8.69
CA ARG A 125 5.52 13.85 -8.33
C ARG A 125 6.12 14.42 -9.61
N ALA A 126 5.55 15.51 -10.13
CA ALA A 126 6.15 16.22 -11.25
C ALA A 126 7.61 16.50 -10.88
N ALA A 127 8.54 15.94 -11.63
CA ALA A 127 9.95 16.27 -11.48
C ALA A 127 10.05 17.79 -11.50
N GLN A 128 10.44 18.40 -10.37
CA GLN A 128 10.76 19.82 -10.33
C GLN A 128 11.97 20.00 -11.24
N ARG A 129 11.73 20.17 -12.54
CA ARG A 129 12.75 20.60 -13.49
C ARG A 129 13.14 22.00 -13.01
N THR A 130 14.24 22.06 -12.27
CA THR A 130 14.91 23.30 -11.94
C THR A 130 15.20 24.00 -13.27
N ALA A 131 14.38 25.01 -13.58
CA ALA A 131 14.59 25.83 -14.75
C ALA A 131 16.01 26.41 -14.65
N PRO A 132 16.85 26.32 -15.71
CA PRO A 132 18.19 26.87 -15.66
C PRO A 132 18.08 28.38 -15.37
N LYS A 133 18.69 28.82 -14.26
CA LYS A 133 18.83 30.25 -13.93
C LYS A 133 19.46 30.92 -15.14
N LYS A 134 18.70 31.77 -15.84
CA LYS A 134 19.25 32.68 -16.85
C LYS A 134 20.38 33.47 -16.20
N SER A 135 21.61 33.20 -16.61
CA SER A 135 22.77 34.01 -16.24
C SER A 135 22.52 35.41 -16.78
N ARG A 136 22.37 36.36 -15.86
CA ARG A 136 22.16 37.77 -16.19
C ARG A 136 23.49 38.28 -16.76
N LYS A 137 23.58 38.38 -18.09
CA LYS A 137 24.70 39.04 -18.78
C LYS A 137 24.85 40.45 -18.20
N GLY A 138 25.99 40.70 -17.55
CA GLY A 138 26.41 42.04 -17.17
C GLY A 138 26.60 42.88 -18.43
N ARG A 139 26.03 44.08 -18.44
CA ARG A 139 26.44 45.16 -19.33
C ARG A 139 27.48 45.98 -18.56
N GLY A 140 28.67 46.07 -19.14
CA GLY A 140 29.61 47.15 -18.84
C GLY A 140 29.21 48.45 -19.53
#